data_AF-A0A3D3DI93-F1
#
_entry.id   AF-A0A3D3DI93-F1
#
_cell.length_a   1.000
_cell.length_b   1.000
_cell.length_c   1.000
_cell.angle_alpha   90.00
_cell.angle_beta   90.00
_cell.angle_gamma   90.00
#
_symmetry.space_group_name_H-M   'P 1'
#
loop_
_entity.id
_entity.type
_entity.pdbx_description
1 polymer ?
#
loop_
_entity_poly.entity_id
_entity_poly.type
_entity_poly.pdbx_seq_one_letter_code
_entity_poly.pdbx_strand_id
1 'polypeptide(L)'
;MEPLPSACEPTPARTPQTIVWFRVYAAVMTGLYALCVLAAPLVFLAGTRRMGEEGLLLKIQAGVLLLMGLVFALAFALALVLPRKPWGWIYGLVLICLGMTSCCLLPAVIPLLIYWLKPGVKNWFNPGASL
;
A
#
# COMPACT_ATOMS: atom_id res chain seq x y z
N MET A 1 46.60 -23.48 13.54
CA MET A 1 46.29 -22.13 13.03
C MET A 1 45.21 -22.29 11.99
N GLU A 2 43.95 -22.22 12.44
CA GLU A 2 42.81 -22.14 11.52
C GLU A 2 42.89 -20.81 10.75
N PRO A 3 42.79 -20.81 9.42
CA PRO A 3 42.68 -19.57 8.67
C PRO A 3 41.33 -18.92 9.01
N LEU A 4 41.41 -17.70 9.56
CA LEU A 4 40.26 -16.83 9.79
C LEU A 4 39.45 -16.70 8.49
N PRO A 5 38.12 -16.88 8.52
CA PRO A 5 37.29 -16.73 7.34
C PRO A 5 37.47 -15.34 6.75
N SER A 6 37.92 -15.37 5.50
CA SER A 6 38.27 -14.23 4.65
C SER A 6 37.16 -13.18 4.64
N ALA A 7 37.59 -11.94 4.91
CA ALA A 7 37.04 -10.68 4.47
C ALA A 7 35.66 -10.70 3.78
N CYS A 8 34.70 -10.03 4.44
CA CYS A 8 33.87 -8.99 3.83
C CYS A 8 33.35 -9.32 2.42
N GLU A 9 32.38 -10.23 2.32
CA GLU A 9 31.52 -10.21 1.14
C GLU A 9 30.78 -8.87 1.16
N PRO A 10 30.93 -8.00 0.15
CA PRO A 10 30.04 -6.87 -0.02
C PRO A 10 28.67 -7.49 -0.33
N THR A 11 27.86 -7.69 0.72
CA THR A 11 26.48 -8.14 0.55
C THR A 11 25.88 -7.15 -0.44
N PRO A 12 25.50 -7.60 -1.65
CA PRO A 12 25.10 -6.68 -2.70
C PRO A 12 24.01 -5.79 -2.13
N ALA A 13 24.07 -4.49 -2.44
CA ALA A 13 23.02 -3.52 -2.16
C ALA A 13 21.75 -3.91 -2.95
N ARG A 14 21.20 -5.08 -2.62
CA ARG A 14 20.09 -5.75 -3.25
C ARG A 14 18.90 -4.97 -2.74
N THR A 15 18.22 -4.28 -3.65
CA THR A 15 16.94 -3.62 -3.35
C THR A 15 16.12 -4.58 -2.50
N PRO A 16 15.77 -4.22 -1.25
CA PRO A 16 15.18 -5.17 -0.34
C PRO A 16 13.91 -5.70 -0.99
N GLN A 17 13.81 -7.02 -1.14
CA GLN A 17 12.67 -7.68 -1.81
C GLN A 17 11.33 -7.23 -1.22
N THR A 18 11.33 -6.81 0.05
CA THR A 18 10.22 -6.15 0.74
C THR A 18 9.62 -4.97 -0.02
N ILE A 19 10.43 -4.14 -0.67
CA ILE A 19 9.94 -2.99 -1.45
C ILE A 19 9.23 -3.45 -2.71
N VAL A 20 9.72 -4.50 -3.37
CA VAL A 20 9.05 -5.09 -4.54
C VAL A 20 7.70 -5.67 -4.12
N TRP A 21 7.66 -6.45 -3.03
CA TRP A 21 6.42 -6.98 -2.47
C TRP A 21 5.45 -5.88 -2.02
N PHE A 22 5.95 -4.80 -1.44
CA PHE A 22 5.14 -3.64 -1.07
C PHE A 22 4.56 -2.95 -2.30
N ARG A 23 5.32 -2.79 -3.39
CA ARG A 23 4.81 -2.21 -4.65
C ARG A 23 3.77 -3.12 -5.30
N VAL A 24 3.97 -4.44 -5.28
CA VAL A 24 2.97 -5.41 -5.75
C VAL A 24 1.70 -5.30 -4.91
N TYR A 25 1.83 -5.28 -3.58
CA TYR A 25 0.71 -5.08 -2.66
C TYR A 25 -0.03 -3.75 -2.94
N ALA A 26 0.71 -2.65 -3.06
CA ALA A 26 0.14 -1.34 -3.36
C ALA A 26 -0.55 -1.33 -4.73
N ALA A 27 0.01 -1.99 -5.75
CA ALA A 27 -0.60 -2.09 -7.08
C ALA A 27 -1.91 -2.89 -7.03
N VAL A 28 -1.94 -4.01 -6.30
CA VAL A 28 -3.15 -4.80 -6.09
C VAL A 28 -4.21 -3.98 -5.36
N MET A 29 -3.84 -3.27 -4.29
CA MET A 29 -4.76 -2.40 -3.55
C MET A 29 -5.28 -1.25 -4.41
N THR A 30 -4.40 -0.55 -5.14
CA THR A 30 -4.82 0.49 -6.11
C THR A 30 -5.80 -0.09 -7.13
N GLY A 31 -5.53 -1.28 -7.67
CA GLY A 31 -6.44 -1.95 -8.60
C GLY A 31 -7.80 -2.25 -8.00
N LEU A 32 -7.86 -2.78 -6.77
CA LEU A 32 -9.10 -3.04 -6.05
C LEU A 32 -9.89 -1.75 -5.78
N TYR A 33 -9.25 -0.70 -5.28
CA TYR A 33 -9.92 0.58 -5.04
C TYR A 33 -10.34 1.27 -6.34
N ALA A 34 -9.53 1.17 -7.41
CA ALA A 34 -9.92 1.65 -8.74
C ALA A 34 -11.15 0.91 -9.26
N LEU A 35 -11.24 -0.41 -9.05
CA LEU A 35 -12.43 -1.18 -9.40
C LEU A 35 -13.66 -0.71 -8.62
N CYS A 36 -13.52 -0.41 -7.32
CA CYS A 36 -14.61 0.19 -6.52
C CYS A 36 -15.05 1.55 -7.06
N VAL A 37 -14.11 2.40 -7.49
CA VAL A 37 -14.41 3.70 -8.13
C VAL A 37 -15.15 3.49 -9.46
N LEU A 38 -14.76 2.50 -10.25
CA LEU A 38 -15.44 2.13 -11.50
C LEU A 38 -16.83 1.52 -11.26
N ALA A 39 -17.02 0.83 -10.13
CA ALA A 39 -18.32 0.29 -9.74
C ALA A 39 -19.30 1.38 -9.26
N ALA A 40 -18.81 2.49 -8.69
CA ALA A 40 -19.65 3.56 -8.19
C ALA A 40 -20.62 4.18 -9.24
N PRO A 41 -20.22 4.53 -10.47
CA PRO A 41 -21.17 5.01 -11.48
C PRO A 41 -22.18 3.93 -11.90
N LEU A 42 -21.83 2.64 -11.87
CA LEU A 42 -22.77 1.54 -12.11
C LEU A 42 -23.83 1.47 -11.00
N VAL A 43 -23.43 1.58 -9.74
CA VAL A 43 -24.34 1.61 -8.58
C VAL A 43 -25.20 2.88 -8.62
N PHE A 44 -24.65 4.02 -9.00
CA PHE A 44 -25.38 5.28 -9.16
C PHE A 44 -26.45 5.17 -10.27
N LEU A 45 -26.11 4.56 -11.41
CA LEU A 45 -27.05 4.34 -12.51
C LEU A 45 -28.15 3.35 -12.10
N ALA A 46 -27.80 2.29 -11.35
CA ALA A 46 -28.77 1.35 -10.78
C ALA A 46 -29.71 2.05 -9.78
N GLY A 47 -29.20 2.95 -8.95
CA GLY A 47 -29.99 3.78 -8.04
C GLY A 47 -30.88 4.79 -8.76
N THR A 48 -30.52 5.21 -9.98
CA THR A 48 -31.36 6.07 -10.82
C THR A 48 -32.52 5.31 -11.45
N ARG A 49 -32.37 3.99 -11.65
CA ARG A 49 -33.46 3.11 -12.12
C ARG A 49 -34.44 2.71 -11.02
N ARG A 50 -34.06 2.84 -9.74
CA ARG A 50 -34.95 2.58 -8.60
C ARG A 50 -35.62 3.88 -8.16
N MET A 51 -36.94 3.85 -7.99
CA MET A 51 -37.73 4.94 -7.44
C MET A 51 -37.90 4.76 -5.93
N GLY A 52 -38.00 5.85 -5.17
CA GLY A 52 -38.20 5.83 -3.72
C GLY A 52 -36.91 5.86 -2.89
N GLU A 53 -37.02 5.50 -1.61
CA GLU A 53 -35.94 5.58 -0.61
C GLU A 53 -34.71 4.72 -0.98
N GLU A 54 -34.93 3.57 -1.63
CA GLU A 54 -33.84 2.71 -2.11
C GLU A 54 -32.94 3.40 -3.13
N GLY A 55 -33.53 4.22 -4.02
CA GLY A 55 -32.78 4.99 -5.02
C GLY A 55 -31.92 6.07 -4.37
N LEU A 56 -32.41 6.72 -3.31
CA LEU A 56 -31.65 7.71 -2.54
C LEU A 56 -30.49 7.06 -1.79
N LEU A 57 -30.74 5.93 -1.10
CA LEU A 57 -29.71 5.16 -0.39
C LEU A 57 -28.61 4.70 -1.34
N LEU A 58 -28.95 4.16 -2.51
CA LEU A 58 -27.98 3.73 -3.52
C LEU A 58 -27.14 4.89 -4.05
N LYS A 59 -27.72 6.08 -4.23
CA LYS A 59 -26.98 7.28 -4.66
C LYS A 59 -26.00 7.77 -3.60
N ILE A 60 -26.42 7.81 -2.32
CA ILE A 60 -25.55 8.18 -1.21
C ILE A 60 -24.42 7.15 -1.08
N GLN A 61 -24.75 5.86 -1.12
CA GLN A 61 -23.78 4.76 -1.05
C GLN A 61 -22.78 4.83 -2.23
N ALA A 62 -23.24 5.09 -3.45
CA ALA A 62 -22.37 5.28 -4.61
C ALA A 62 -21.44 6.50 -4.42
N GLY A 63 -21.96 7.61 -3.87
CA GLY A 63 -21.16 8.80 -3.55
C GLY A 63 -20.07 8.52 -2.52
N VAL A 64 -20.41 7.83 -1.43
CA VAL A 64 -19.44 7.44 -0.38
C VAL A 64 -18.41 6.46 -0.93
N LEU A 65 -18.84 5.45 -1.70
CA LEU A 65 -17.96 4.48 -2.32
C LEU A 65 -16.98 5.14 -3.30
N LEU A 66 -17.46 6.10 -4.09
CA LEU A 66 -16.63 6.87 -5.01
C LEU A 66 -15.62 7.73 -4.26
N LEU A 67 -16.07 8.49 -3.25
CA LEU A 67 -15.20 9.37 -2.48
C LEU A 67 -14.11 8.59 -1.75
N MET A 68 -14.50 7.57 -0.97
CA MET A 68 -13.55 6.74 -0.22
C MET A 68 -12.65 5.95 -1.18
N GLY A 69 -13.23 5.28 -2.17
CA GLY A 69 -12.48 4.53 -3.17
C GLY A 69 -11.44 5.39 -3.87
N LEU A 70 -11.78 6.63 -4.23
CA LEU A 70 -10.86 7.55 -4.89
C LEU A 70 -9.72 7.98 -3.97
N VAL A 71 -10.02 8.36 -2.72
CA VAL A 71 -9.02 8.76 -1.73
C VAL A 71 -8.02 7.62 -1.47
N PHE A 72 -8.52 6.40 -1.25
CA PHE A 72 -7.67 5.23 -1.04
C PHE A 72 -6.89 4.86 -2.33
N ALA A 73 -7.53 4.85 -3.50
CA ALA A 73 -6.85 4.57 -4.77
C ALA A 73 -5.69 5.54 -5.01
N LEU A 74 -5.88 6.84 -4.78
CA LEU A 74 -4.84 7.86 -4.87
C LEU A 74 -3.73 7.62 -3.86
N ALA A 75 -4.05 7.33 -2.60
CA ALA A 75 -3.04 7.06 -1.57
C ALA A 75 -2.16 5.85 -1.94
N PHE A 76 -2.75 4.75 -2.41
CA PHE A 76 -1.99 3.59 -2.85
C PHE A 76 -1.27 3.82 -4.19
N ALA A 77 -1.84 4.59 -5.11
CA ALA A 77 -1.18 4.94 -6.37
C ALA A 77 0.07 5.80 -6.13
N LEU A 78 0.01 6.75 -5.19
CA LEU A 78 1.16 7.55 -4.77
C LEU A 78 2.28 6.67 -4.19
N ALA A 79 1.94 5.56 -3.55
CA ALA A 79 2.92 4.59 -3.06
C ALA A 79 3.70 3.90 -4.20
N LEU A 80 3.16 3.80 -5.42
CA LEU A 80 3.83 3.19 -6.57
C LEU A 80 4.91 4.08 -7.19
N VAL A 81 4.69 5.39 -7.14
CA VAL A 81 5.59 6.45 -7.64
C VAL A 81 6.51 7.00 -6.54
N LEU A 82 6.51 6.38 -5.36
CA LEU A 82 7.19 6.89 -4.19
C LEU A 82 8.71 7.02 -4.42
N PRO A 83 9.28 8.25 -4.35
CA PRO A 83 10.72 8.45 -4.55
C PRO A 83 11.52 7.92 -3.35
N ARG A 84 12.80 7.58 -3.58
CA ARG A 84 13.77 7.19 -2.55
C ARG A 84 14.07 8.34 -1.58
N LYS A 85 13.17 8.60 -0.64
CA LYS A 85 13.29 9.64 0.38
C LYS A 85 12.96 9.07 1.76
N PRO A 86 13.53 9.61 2.85
CA PRO A 86 13.27 9.12 4.22
C PRO A 86 11.78 9.19 4.60
N TRP A 87 11.05 10.18 4.08
CA TRP A 87 9.60 10.29 4.23
C TRP A 87 8.82 9.16 3.55
N GLY A 88 9.38 8.54 2.49
CA GLY A 88 8.76 7.41 1.80
C GLY A 88 8.65 6.16 2.69
N TRP A 89 9.60 5.95 3.61
CA TRP A 89 9.50 4.85 4.58
C TRP A 89 8.31 5.03 5.52
N ILE A 90 8.10 6.25 6.01
CA ILE A 90 6.97 6.60 6.88
C ILE A 90 5.66 6.45 6.11
N TYR A 91 5.61 6.94 4.87
CA TYR A 91 4.43 6.81 4.01
C TYR A 91 4.04 5.34 3.80
N GLY A 92 5.00 4.48 3.44
CA GLY A 92 4.76 3.04 3.29
C GLY A 92 4.27 2.39 4.58
N LEU A 93 4.81 2.78 5.74
CA LEU A 93 4.35 2.30 7.04
C LEU A 93 2.89 2.72 7.32
N VAL A 94 2.53 3.98 7.05
CA VAL A 94 1.15 4.47 7.18
C VAL A 94 0.21 3.67 6.28
N LEU A 95 0.60 3.40 5.02
CA LEU A 95 -0.19 2.58 4.09
C LEU A 95 -0.36 1.13 4.56
N ILE A 96 0.67 0.53 5.17
CA ILE A 96 0.56 -0.81 5.75
C ILE A 96 -0.40 -0.80 6.94
N CYS A 97 -0.33 0.21 7.83
CA CYS A 97 -1.27 0.38 8.93
C CYS A 97 -2.71 0.62 8.44
N LEU A 98 -2.87 1.42 7.39
CA LEU A 98 -4.14 1.65 6.72
C LEU A 98 -4.69 0.34 6.11
N GLY A 99 -3.82 -0.53 5.61
CA GLY A 99 -4.16 -1.87 5.15
C GLY A 99 -4.56 -2.82 6.28
N MET A 100 -4.04 -2.65 7.50
CA MET A 100 -4.43 -3.46 8.66
C MET A 100 -5.87 -3.20 9.10
N THR A 101 -6.41 -2.01 8.89
CA THR A 101 -7.82 -1.72 9.24
C THR A 101 -8.80 -2.44 8.31
N SER A 102 -8.36 -2.77 7.09
CA SER A 102 -9.09 -3.62 6.16
C SER A 102 -8.63 -5.06 6.36
N CYS A 103 -9.27 -5.77 7.30
CA CYS A 103 -8.90 -7.14 7.75
C CYS A 103 -8.66 -8.19 6.64
N CYS A 104 -8.98 -7.90 5.38
CA CYS A 104 -8.89 -8.79 4.23
C CYS A 104 -7.47 -9.28 3.88
N LEU A 105 -6.40 -8.59 4.28
CA LEU A 105 -5.01 -8.92 3.87
C LEU A 105 -4.03 -9.08 5.05
N LEU A 106 -4.54 -9.30 6.26
CA LEU A 106 -3.73 -9.53 7.48
C LEU A 106 -2.61 -10.57 7.30
N PRO A 107 -2.82 -11.76 6.71
CA PRO A 107 -1.73 -12.74 6.59
C PRO A 107 -0.59 -12.28 5.67
N ALA A 108 -0.85 -11.39 4.72
CA ALA A 108 0.17 -10.80 3.86
C ALA A 108 0.81 -9.55 4.49
N VAL A 109 0.04 -8.78 5.26
CA VAL A 109 0.47 -7.54 5.90
C VAL A 109 1.43 -7.77 7.06
N ILE A 110 1.20 -8.80 7.88
CA ILE A 110 2.05 -9.12 9.03
C ILE A 110 3.52 -9.36 8.62
N PRO A 111 3.84 -10.28 7.67
CA PRO A 111 5.22 -10.48 7.25
C PRO A 111 5.78 -9.21 6.59
N LEU A 112 4.99 -8.50 5.79
CA LEU A 112 5.41 -7.26 5.14
C LEU A 112 5.83 -6.20 6.18
N LEU A 113 5.05 -6.04 7.25
CA LEU A 113 5.35 -5.12 8.35
C LEU A 113 6.64 -5.51 9.09
N ILE A 114 6.81 -6.80 9.41
CA ILE A 114 8.01 -7.32 10.07
C ILE A 114 9.26 -7.03 9.23
N TYR A 115 9.19 -7.27 7.92
CA TYR A 115 10.30 -6.99 7.01
C TYR A 115 10.50 -5.48 6.75
N TRP A 116 9.45 -4.66 6.83
CA TRP A 116 9.52 -3.21 6.67
C TRP A 116 10.17 -2.50 7.87
N LEU A 117 9.98 -3.05 9.08
CA LEU A 117 10.60 -2.56 10.31
C LEU A 117 12.10 -2.91 10.41
N LYS A 118 12.59 -3.88 9.63
CA LYS A 118 14.01 -4.24 9.65
C LYS A 118 14.88 -3.04 9.25
N PRO A 119 16.05 -2.85 9.91
CA PRO A 119 16.95 -1.73 9.64
C PRO A 119 17.44 -1.71 8.18
N GLY A 120 17.45 -2.84 7.48
CA GLY A 120 17.81 -2.91 6.06
C GLY A 120 16.93 -2.07 5.14
N VAL A 121 15.61 -1.97 5.40
CA VAL A 121 14.70 -1.13 4.60
C VAL A 121 14.82 0.33 5.01
N LYS A 122 14.91 0.59 6.32
CA LYS A 122 15.07 1.94 6.87
C LYS A 122 16.36 2.62 6.37
N ASN A 123 17.49 1.91 6.37
CA ASN A 123 18.78 2.41 5.90
C ASN A 123 18.79 2.65 4.38
N TRP A 124 17.98 1.91 3.61
CA TRP A 124 17.85 2.12 2.17
C TRP A 124 17.11 3.42 1.82
N PHE A 125 16.14 3.83 2.64
CA PHE A 125 15.41 5.09 2.53
C PHE A 125 16.09 6.28 3.22
N ASN A 126 16.92 6.02 4.24
CA ASN A 126 17.68 7.04 4.96
C ASN A 126 19.15 6.62 5.18
N PRO A 127 20.01 6.73 4.16
CA PRO A 127 21.42 6.36 4.28
C PRO A 127 22.23 7.27 5.21
N GLY A 128 21.67 8.38 5.71
CA GLY A 128 22.37 9.36 6.57
C GLY A 128 22.04 9.28 8.07
N ALA A 129 21.18 8.35 8.51
CA ALA A 129 20.79 8.22 9.93
C ALA A 129 21.72 7.30 10.76
N SER A 130 22.87 6.90 10.20
CA SER A 130 23.89 6.09 10.87
C SER A 130 25.11 6.91 11.32
N LEU A 131 24.91 8.19 11.63
CA LEU A 131 25.88 9.03 12.35
C LEU A 131 25.45 9.18 13.79
#